data_AF-A0A397E7A5-F1
#
_entry.id   AF-A0A397E7A5-F1
#
_cell.length_a   1.000
_cell.length_b   1.000
_cell.length_c   1.000
_cell.angle_alpha   90.00
_cell.angle_beta   90.00
_cell.angle_gamma   90.00
#
_symmetry.space_group_name_H-M   'P 1'
#
loop_
_entity.id
_entity.type
_entity.pdbx_description
1 polymer ?
#
loop_
_entity_poly.entity_id
_entity_poly.type
_entity_poly.pdbx_seq_one_letter_code
_entity_poly.pdbx_strand_id
1 'polypeptide(L)'
;MIRELMLYIAGADFQSTFEAFFLKHALRFSDDDEHKLEYTDLFMQFQDLFEDFMKQFYDKHSITEAEFGKRCRSAVKNDQKASEYLEVVLASMDYQAFFNLMKFMRRRAKAEPKPAAKRKISSSSTKESEGDEKRVDEVDEEATGDEGKAFFQDDDDDESAKESKRK
;
A
#
# COMPACT_ATOMS: atom_id res chain seq x y z
N MET A 1 -15.95 -14.54 17.72
CA MET A 1 -14.56 -14.08 17.91
C MET A 1 -13.78 -13.91 16.62
N ILE A 2 -13.28 -14.94 15.91
CA ILE A 2 -12.47 -14.71 14.69
C ILE A 2 -13.25 -13.93 13.62
N ARG A 3 -14.54 -14.26 13.45
CA ARG A 3 -15.46 -13.49 12.64
C ARG A 3 -15.62 -12.03 13.09
N GLU A 4 -15.55 -11.75 14.39
CA GLU A 4 -15.67 -10.40 14.94
C GLU A 4 -14.40 -9.60 14.71
N LEU A 5 -13.23 -10.23 14.86
CA LEU A 5 -11.95 -9.64 14.44
C LEU A 5 -11.98 -9.29 12.95
N MET A 6 -12.49 -10.19 12.12
CA MET A 6 -12.64 -9.94 10.68
C MET A 6 -13.50 -8.70 10.39
N LEU A 7 -14.64 -8.58 11.07
CA LEU A 7 -15.50 -7.41 10.92
C LEU A 7 -14.86 -6.14 11.50
N TYR A 8 -14.04 -6.27 12.54
CA TYR A 8 -13.33 -5.15 13.15
C TYR A 8 -12.24 -4.60 12.22
N ILE A 9 -11.42 -5.48 11.63
CA ILE A 9 -10.39 -5.12 10.65
C ILE A 9 -11.02 -4.58 9.36
N ALA A 10 -12.16 -5.15 8.92
CA ALA A 10 -12.92 -4.64 7.78
C ALA A 10 -13.71 -3.34 8.09
N GLY A 11 -13.66 -2.86 9.34
CA GLY A 11 -14.37 -1.66 9.77
C GLY A 11 -13.78 -0.38 9.18
N ALA A 12 -14.62 0.62 8.98
CA ALA A 12 -14.22 1.91 8.39
C ALA A 12 -13.13 2.62 9.21
N ASP A 13 -13.16 2.52 10.53
CA ASP A 13 -12.18 3.15 11.42
C ASP A 13 -10.77 2.57 11.21
N PHE A 14 -10.68 1.23 11.15
CA PHE A 14 -9.42 0.55 10.86
C PHE A 14 -8.94 0.89 9.45
N GLN A 15 -9.79 0.69 8.44
CA GLN A 15 -9.42 0.91 7.03
C GLN A 15 -8.96 2.35 6.78
N SER A 16 -9.70 3.35 7.26
CA SER A 16 -9.36 4.76 7.05
C SER A 16 -8.08 5.17 7.77
N THR A 17 -7.84 4.67 8.99
CA THR A 17 -6.63 5.00 9.76
C THR A 17 -5.38 4.43 9.08
N PHE A 18 -5.45 3.18 8.63
CA PHE A 18 -4.35 2.54 7.90
C PHE A 18 -4.13 3.15 6.52
N GLU A 19 -5.21 3.45 5.78
CA GLU A 19 -5.12 4.15 4.50
C GLU A 19 -4.45 5.52 4.66
N ALA A 20 -4.83 6.30 5.67
CA ALA A 20 -4.19 7.58 5.96
C ALA A 20 -2.70 7.44 6.28
N PHE A 21 -2.32 6.41 7.05
CA PHE A 21 -0.92 6.09 7.33
C PHE A 21 -0.17 5.79 6.02
N PHE A 22 -0.71 4.93 5.16
CA PHE A 22 -0.09 4.57 3.89
C PHE A 22 0.04 5.78 2.96
N LEU A 23 -1.00 6.58 2.77
CA LEU A 23 -0.96 7.76 1.89
C LEU A 23 0.09 8.78 2.36
N LYS A 24 0.25 8.96 3.67
CA LYS A 24 1.23 9.88 4.25
C LYS A 24 2.67 9.42 4.05
N HIS A 25 2.92 8.11 4.12
CA HIS A 25 4.28 7.55 4.16
C HIS A 25 4.72 6.89 2.84
N ALA A 26 3.80 6.54 1.94
CA ALA A 26 4.09 5.81 0.70
C ALA A 26 5.05 6.55 -0.24
N LEU A 27 5.04 7.90 -0.25
CA LEU A 27 5.94 8.68 -1.09
C LEU A 27 7.42 8.56 -0.68
N ARG A 28 7.73 8.08 0.53
CA ARG A 28 9.10 7.84 1.00
C ARG A 28 9.73 6.59 0.39
N PHE A 29 8.90 5.64 -0.03
CA PHE A 29 9.36 4.40 -0.65
C PHE A 29 9.88 4.69 -2.06
N SER A 30 10.82 3.88 -2.53
CA SER A 30 11.34 3.91 -3.90
C SER A 30 11.07 2.57 -4.60
N ASP A 31 11.27 2.54 -5.91
CA ASP A 31 11.14 1.29 -6.68
C ASP A 31 12.43 0.47 -6.67
N ASP A 32 13.49 1.00 -6.04
CA ASP A 32 14.80 0.36 -5.92
C ASP A 32 14.72 -0.97 -5.17
N ASP A 33 15.66 -1.85 -5.46
CA ASP A 33 15.83 -3.13 -4.77
C ASP A 33 16.46 -2.96 -3.38
N GLU A 34 17.12 -1.82 -3.12
CA GLU A 34 17.72 -1.51 -1.83
C GLU A 34 16.68 -1.01 -0.82
N HIS A 35 16.57 -1.71 0.30
CA HIS A 35 15.67 -1.35 1.39
C HIS A 35 16.37 -0.38 2.34
N LYS A 36 15.85 0.84 2.44
CA LYS A 36 16.38 1.85 3.36
C LYS A 36 16.00 1.54 4.80
N LEU A 37 16.87 1.90 5.75
CA LEU A 37 16.61 1.77 7.19
C LEU A 37 15.30 2.46 7.62
N GLU A 38 14.97 3.59 7.02
CA GLU A 38 13.71 4.31 7.30
C GLU A 38 12.46 3.46 7.01
N TYR A 39 12.52 2.45 6.12
CA TYR A 39 11.39 1.57 5.84
C TYR A 39 11.10 0.64 7.02
N THR A 40 12.14 0.20 7.72
CA THR A 40 12.01 -0.58 8.95
C THR A 40 11.38 0.27 10.06
N ASP A 41 11.81 1.52 10.23
CA ASP A 41 11.22 2.43 11.22
C ASP A 41 9.72 2.68 10.97
N LEU A 42 9.34 2.80 9.69
CA LEU A 42 7.94 2.94 9.28
C LEU A 42 7.15 1.66 9.50
N PHE A 43 7.78 0.50 9.31
CA PHE A 43 7.16 -0.79 9.61
C PHE A 43 6.91 -0.96 11.11
N MET A 44 7.85 -0.57 11.98
CA MET A 44 7.63 -0.61 13.44
C MET A 44 6.46 0.29 13.86
N GLN A 45 6.38 1.52 13.31
CA GLN A 45 5.23 2.41 13.57
C GLN A 45 3.89 1.81 13.09
N PHE A 46 3.91 1.07 11.98
CA PHE A 46 2.75 0.37 11.48
C PHE A 46 2.35 -0.79 12.40
N GLN A 47 3.32 -1.53 12.95
CA GLN A 47 3.07 -2.59 13.93
C GLN A 47 2.46 -2.01 15.22
N ASP A 48 3.03 -0.92 15.75
CA ASP A 48 2.49 -0.23 16.93
C ASP A 48 1.03 0.20 16.72
N LEU A 49 0.73 0.76 15.54
CA LEU A 49 -0.63 1.15 15.17
C LEU A 49 -1.58 -0.07 15.18
N PHE A 50 -1.16 -1.19 14.60
CA PHE A 50 -1.95 -2.42 14.61
C PHE A 50 -2.16 -2.96 16.02
N GLU A 51 -1.11 -2.97 16.84
CA GLU A 51 -1.19 -3.40 18.24
C GLU A 51 -2.16 -2.55 19.04
N ASP A 52 -2.20 -1.22 18.82
CA ASP A 52 -3.14 -0.34 19.49
C ASP A 52 -4.60 -0.61 19.09
N PHE A 53 -4.86 -0.97 17.83
CA PHE A 53 -6.17 -1.47 17.41
C PHE A 53 -6.51 -2.82 18.06
N MET A 54 -5.54 -3.72 18.18
CA MET A 54 -5.74 -5.01 18.84
C MET A 54 -6.02 -4.85 20.34
N LYS A 55 -5.34 -3.93 21.03
CA LYS A 55 -5.63 -3.59 22.43
C LYS A 55 -7.07 -3.10 22.60
N GLN A 56 -7.52 -2.18 21.74
CA GLN A 56 -8.92 -1.72 21.75
C GLN A 56 -9.90 -2.86 21.51
N PHE A 57 -9.58 -3.79 20.61
CA PHE A 57 -10.38 -4.99 20.39
C PHE A 57 -10.44 -5.87 21.65
N TYR A 58 -9.31 -6.08 22.33
CA TYR A 58 -9.25 -6.84 23.58
C TYR A 58 -10.10 -6.21 24.67
N ASP A 59 -9.99 -4.91 24.86
CA ASP A 59 -10.75 -4.15 25.87
C ASP A 59 -12.26 -4.24 25.59
N LYS A 60 -12.67 -4.05 24.34
CA LYS A 60 -14.08 -4.13 23.92
C LYS A 60 -14.69 -5.51 24.19
N HIS A 61 -13.89 -6.56 24.06
CA HIS A 61 -14.32 -7.94 24.30
C HIS A 61 -14.03 -8.42 25.73
N SER A 62 -13.43 -7.58 26.57
CA SER A 62 -13.01 -7.91 27.94
C SER A 62 -12.19 -9.20 28.01
N ILE A 63 -11.24 -9.35 27.09
CA ILE A 63 -10.33 -10.49 27.00
C ILE A 63 -8.89 -10.03 27.11
N THR A 64 -8.02 -10.91 27.59
CA THR A 64 -6.57 -10.68 27.52
C THR A 64 -6.00 -11.15 26.17
N GLU A 65 -4.84 -10.63 25.79
CA GLU A 65 -4.09 -11.09 24.62
C GLU A 65 -3.80 -12.61 24.70
N ALA A 66 -3.43 -13.10 25.88
CA ALA A 66 -3.16 -14.53 26.09
C ALA A 66 -4.41 -15.40 25.85
N GLU A 67 -5.59 -14.95 26.25
CA GLU A 67 -6.86 -15.63 25.99
C GLU A 67 -7.24 -15.57 24.52
N PHE A 68 -7.04 -14.42 23.88
CA PHE A 68 -7.23 -14.26 22.45
C PHE A 68 -6.36 -15.25 21.67
N GLY A 69 -5.07 -15.33 22.00
CA GLY A 69 -4.14 -16.28 21.38
C GLY A 69 -4.54 -17.74 21.58
N LYS A 70 -5.07 -18.12 22.75
CA LYS A 70 -5.64 -19.47 22.98
C LYS A 70 -6.84 -19.73 22.05
N ARG A 71 -7.73 -18.74 21.89
CA ARG A 71 -8.92 -18.84 21.04
C ARG A 71 -8.55 -18.90 19.56
N CYS A 72 -7.55 -18.15 19.10
CA CYS A 72 -6.99 -18.27 17.74
C CYS A 72 -6.46 -19.67 17.47
N ARG A 73 -5.60 -20.21 18.35
CA ARG A 73 -5.07 -21.58 18.21
C ARG A 73 -6.16 -22.64 18.17
N SER A 74 -7.23 -22.44 18.94
CA SER A 74 -8.39 -23.33 18.90
C SER A 74 -9.16 -23.17 17.59
N ALA A 75 -9.37 -21.95 17.09
CA ALA A 75 -10.10 -21.70 15.86
C ALA A 75 -9.38 -22.30 14.64
N VAL A 76 -8.06 -22.12 14.53
CA VAL A 76 -7.24 -22.68 13.44
C VAL A 76 -7.40 -24.20 13.32
N LYS A 77 -7.55 -24.91 14.45
CA LYS A 77 -7.69 -26.38 14.45
C LYS A 77 -9.08 -26.87 14.08
N ASN A 78 -10.11 -26.05 14.31
CA ASN A 78 -11.51 -26.48 14.24
C ASN A 78 -12.29 -25.84 13.08
N ASP A 79 -11.76 -24.77 12.48
CA ASP A 79 -12.41 -24.01 11.41
C ASP A 79 -11.37 -23.60 10.35
N GLN A 80 -11.45 -24.25 9.20
CA GLN A 80 -10.57 -24.00 8.05
C GLN A 80 -10.64 -22.54 7.58
N LYS A 81 -11.83 -21.94 7.57
CA LYS A 81 -12.00 -20.56 7.11
C LYS A 81 -11.39 -19.57 8.09
N ALA A 82 -11.50 -19.86 9.40
CA ALA A 82 -10.81 -19.07 10.42
C ALA A 82 -9.29 -19.19 10.32
N SER A 83 -8.78 -20.38 9.96
CA SER A 83 -7.35 -20.61 9.72
C SER A 83 -6.83 -19.76 8.56
N GLU A 84 -7.45 -19.89 7.38
CA GLU A 84 -7.08 -19.14 6.17
C GLU A 84 -7.14 -17.62 6.42
N TYR A 85 -8.17 -17.16 7.13
CA TYR A 85 -8.28 -15.75 7.47
C TYR A 85 -7.13 -15.27 8.37
N LEU A 86 -6.83 -16.01 9.44
CA LEU A 86 -5.73 -15.65 10.35
C LEU A 86 -4.38 -15.70 9.65
N GLU A 87 -4.18 -16.63 8.71
CA GLU A 87 -3.00 -16.70 7.88
C GLU A 87 -2.86 -15.44 7.00
N VAL A 88 -3.95 -15.00 6.34
CA VAL A 88 -3.95 -13.76 5.56
C VAL A 88 -3.63 -12.55 6.43
N VAL A 89 -4.20 -12.45 7.63
CA VAL A 89 -3.91 -11.36 8.57
C VAL A 89 -2.43 -11.39 8.98
N LEU A 90 -1.89 -12.55 9.37
CA LEU A 90 -0.48 -12.68 9.73
C LEU A 90 0.45 -12.34 8.56
N ALA A 91 0.14 -12.82 7.35
CA ALA A 91 0.89 -12.50 6.14
C ALA A 91 0.85 -10.99 5.84
N SER A 92 -0.28 -10.32 6.07
CA SER A 92 -0.37 -8.86 5.88
C SER A 92 0.44 -8.05 6.89
N MET A 93 0.81 -8.66 8.03
CA MET A 93 1.68 -8.04 9.04
C MET A 93 3.16 -8.33 8.80
N ASP A 94 3.51 -9.08 7.75
CA ASP A 94 4.90 -9.30 7.38
C ASP A 94 5.52 -8.07 6.73
N TYR A 95 6.82 -7.88 6.96
CA TYR A 95 7.56 -6.74 6.42
C TYR A 95 7.52 -6.71 4.89
N GLN A 96 7.62 -7.86 4.21
CA GLN A 96 7.60 -7.89 2.74
C GLN A 96 6.22 -7.52 2.19
N ALA A 97 5.15 -8.00 2.82
CA ALA A 97 3.79 -7.61 2.45
C ALA A 97 3.57 -6.10 2.64
N PHE A 98 4.02 -5.55 3.77
CA PHE A 98 3.99 -4.12 4.04
C PHE A 98 4.78 -3.31 3.01
N PHE A 99 6.02 -3.71 2.72
CA PHE A 99 6.87 -3.03 1.74
C PHE A 99 6.24 -2.99 0.35
N ASN A 100 5.73 -4.13 -0.12
CA ASN A 100 5.04 -4.24 -1.41
C ASN A 100 3.77 -3.38 -1.46
N LEU A 101 3.00 -3.35 -0.36
CA LEU A 101 1.83 -2.49 -0.23
C LEU A 101 2.21 -1.00 -0.30
N MET A 102 3.29 -0.58 0.35
CA MET A 102 3.77 0.81 0.29
C MET A 102 4.21 1.21 -1.11
N LYS A 103 4.91 0.33 -1.85
CA LYS A 103 5.25 0.54 -3.27
C LYS A 103 3.99 0.65 -4.14
N PHE A 104 2.97 -0.15 -3.87
CA PHE A 104 1.68 -0.05 -4.57
C PHE A 104 0.95 1.27 -4.26
N MET A 105 0.86 1.65 -2.99
CA MET A 105 0.20 2.88 -2.55
C MET A 105 0.92 4.13 -3.07
N ARG A 106 2.25 4.06 -3.24
CA ARG A 106 3.04 5.13 -3.88
C ARG A 106 2.65 5.36 -5.33
N ARG A 107 2.48 4.28 -6.10
CA ARG A 107 2.05 4.35 -7.50
C ARG A 107 0.67 5.01 -7.61
N ARG A 108 -0.27 4.66 -6.72
CA ARG A 108 -1.57 5.35 -6.60
C ARG A 108 -1.42 6.82 -6.23
N ALA A 109 -0.64 7.15 -5.21
CA ALA A 109 -0.45 8.52 -4.74
C ALA A 109 0.22 9.45 -5.78
N LYS A 110 1.03 8.89 -6.69
CA LYS A 110 1.60 9.63 -7.83
C LYS A 110 0.62 9.84 -8.98
N ALA A 111 -0.34 8.93 -9.15
CA ALA A 111 -1.35 8.99 -10.21
C ALA A 111 -2.53 9.92 -9.85
N GLU A 112 -2.78 10.15 -8.55
CA GLU A 112 -3.76 11.12 -8.07
C GLU A 112 -3.31 12.57 -8.39
N PRO A 113 -4.10 13.36 -9.13
CA PRO A 113 -3.79 14.76 -9.35
C PRO A 113 -3.88 15.52 -8.02
N LYS A 114 -2.77 16.13 -7.59
CA LYS A 114 -2.71 17.02 -6.42
C LYS A 114 -3.96 17.91 -6.36
N PRO A 115 -4.76 17.91 -5.28
CA PRO A 115 -5.84 18.89 -5.14
C PRO A 115 -5.18 20.27 -5.18
N ALA A 116 -5.62 21.08 -6.14
CA ALA A 116 -5.08 22.39 -6.43
C ALA A 116 -4.82 23.17 -5.14
N ALA A 117 -3.57 23.57 -4.94
CA ALA A 117 -3.17 24.46 -3.87
C ALA A 117 -4.17 25.62 -3.82
N LYS A 118 -4.86 25.79 -2.69
CA LYS A 118 -5.76 26.92 -2.46
C LYS A 118 -4.98 28.20 -2.76
N ARG A 119 -5.26 28.80 -3.93
CA ARG A 119 -4.79 30.12 -4.32
C ARG A 119 -5.20 31.05 -3.19
N LYS A 120 -4.21 31.58 -2.45
CA LYS A 120 -4.43 32.71 -1.57
C LYS A 120 -4.95 33.84 -2.45
N ILE A 121 -6.23 34.14 -2.32
CA ILE A 121 -6.80 35.40 -2.83
C ILE A 121 -6.24 36.47 -1.90
N SER A 122 -5.07 36.99 -2.24
CA SER A 122 -4.59 38.26 -1.70
C SER A 122 -5.35 39.36 -2.43
N SER A 123 -6.35 39.93 -1.77
CA SER A 123 -7.06 41.12 -2.24
C SER A 123 -6.11 42.34 -2.18
N SER A 124 -5.60 42.67 -3.36
CA SER A 124 -5.28 44.01 -3.91
C SER A 124 -5.04 45.19 -2.94
N SER A 125 -3.88 45.83 -3.08
CA SER A 125 -3.78 47.29 -3.16
C SER A 125 -2.64 47.70 -4.09
N THR A 126 -3.02 48.41 -5.13
CA THR A 126 -2.34 48.91 -6.32
C THR A 126 -1.19 49.88 -5.99
N LYS A 127 -0.09 49.82 -6.77
CA LYS A 127 0.54 51.02 -7.37
C LYS A 127 1.57 50.64 -8.45
N GLU A 128 1.43 51.33 -9.58
CA GLU A 128 2.19 51.28 -10.83
C GLU A 128 3.62 51.82 -10.65
N SER A 129 4.55 51.38 -11.50
CA SER A 129 5.46 52.25 -12.30
C SER A 129 6.33 51.42 -13.27
N GLU A 130 6.44 51.98 -14.47
CA GLU A 130 7.22 51.69 -15.70
C GLU A 130 8.61 51.02 -15.62
N GLY A 131 8.99 50.34 -16.71
CA GLY A 131 10.37 50.41 -17.23
C GLY A 131 10.96 49.15 -17.85
N ASP A 132 11.09 49.18 -19.18
CA ASP A 132 12.27 48.78 -19.98
C ASP A 132 12.37 47.40 -20.67
N GLU A 133 12.57 47.49 -21.99
CA GLU A 133 12.84 46.48 -23.00
C GLU A 133 14.14 45.70 -22.77
N LYS A 134 14.14 44.39 -23.08
CA LYS A 134 15.09 43.87 -24.09
C LYS A 134 14.74 42.51 -24.68
N ARG A 135 14.83 42.48 -26.01
CA ARG A 135 14.71 41.41 -26.99
C ARG A 135 16.04 40.66 -27.21
N VAL A 136 15.97 39.33 -27.39
CA VAL A 136 16.71 38.46 -28.36
C VAL A 136 16.08 37.05 -28.23
N ASP A 137 15.25 36.56 -29.15
CA ASP A 137 15.49 35.95 -30.50
C ASP A 137 16.21 34.58 -30.51
N GLU A 138 15.47 33.58 -31.05
CA GLU A 138 15.86 32.42 -31.89
C GLU A 138 16.85 31.36 -31.33
N VAL A 139 16.78 30.04 -31.60
CA VAL A 139 16.34 29.14 -32.72
C VAL A 139 16.29 27.71 -32.09
N ASP A 140 15.31 26.81 -32.28
CA ASP A 140 14.92 25.97 -33.45
C ASP A 140 15.41 24.49 -33.35
N GLU A 141 14.74 23.63 -34.13
CA GLU A 141 14.87 22.18 -34.41
C GLU A 141 14.27 21.16 -33.40
N GLU A 142 13.16 20.46 -33.66
CA GLU A 142 12.72 19.53 -34.74
C GLU A 142 13.20 18.07 -34.61
N ALA A 143 12.35 17.16 -35.13
CA ALA A 143 12.53 15.72 -35.43
C ALA A 143 12.29 14.71 -34.27
N THR A 144 11.17 13.96 -34.18
CA THR A 144 10.53 12.92 -35.03
C THR A 144 10.97 11.47 -34.76
N GLY A 145 9.99 10.56 -34.81
CA GLY A 145 10.14 9.09 -34.97
C GLY A 145 10.22 8.29 -33.66
N ASP A 146 9.68 7.09 -33.51
CA ASP A 146 9.07 6.17 -34.47
C ASP A 146 8.39 5.03 -33.69
N GLU A 147 7.37 4.45 -34.32
CA GLU A 147 6.50 3.39 -33.80
C GLU A 147 7.14 2.00 -34.04
N GLY A 148 7.01 1.05 -33.12
CA GLY A 148 7.71 -0.23 -33.31
C GLY A 148 7.26 -1.43 -32.47
N LYS A 149 6.03 -1.88 -32.72
CA LYS A 149 5.52 -3.29 -32.73
C LYS A 149 6.01 -4.33 -31.73
N ALA A 150 4.99 -4.95 -31.12
CA ALA A 150 4.96 -6.23 -30.43
C ALA A 150 5.54 -7.41 -31.24
N PHE A 151 6.12 -8.37 -30.52
CA PHE A 151 6.19 -9.77 -30.95
C PHE A 151 5.69 -10.66 -29.81
N PHE A 152 4.51 -11.25 -30.03
CA PHE A 152 4.02 -12.43 -29.35
C PHE A 152 4.83 -13.63 -29.85
N GLN A 153 5.24 -14.52 -28.95
CA GLN A 153 5.30 -15.93 -29.28
C GLN A 153 4.88 -16.75 -28.06
N ASP A 154 3.68 -17.31 -28.18
CA ASP A 154 3.17 -18.46 -27.47
C ASP A 154 4.13 -19.65 -27.59
N ASP A 155 4.40 -20.32 -26.47
CA ASP A 155 4.75 -21.74 -26.44
C ASP A 155 4.06 -22.34 -25.20
N ASP A 156 2.83 -22.78 -25.46
CA ASP A 156 2.01 -23.66 -24.65
C ASP A 156 2.28 -25.09 -25.15
N ASP A 157 2.80 -26.00 -24.32
CA ASP A 157 2.64 -27.46 -24.52
C ASP A 157 2.96 -28.25 -23.22
N ASP A 158 1.95 -28.29 -22.36
CA ASP A 158 1.20 -29.48 -21.91
C ASP A 158 1.91 -30.83 -21.55
N GLU A 159 1.67 -31.22 -20.28
CA GLU A 159 1.23 -32.52 -19.75
C GLU A 159 2.07 -33.83 -19.73
N SER A 160 2.13 -34.32 -18.48
CA SER A 160 1.76 -35.67 -18.03
C SER A 160 2.82 -36.78 -17.97
N ALA A 161 3.43 -36.89 -16.79
CA ALA A 161 4.06 -38.13 -16.32
C ALA A 161 2.98 -39.10 -15.80
N LYS A 162 2.69 -40.17 -16.56
CA LYS A 162 1.83 -41.29 -16.11
C LYS A 162 2.63 -42.37 -15.39
N GLU A 163 2.38 -42.45 -14.09
CA GLU A 163 1.95 -43.61 -13.31
C GLU A 163 2.63 -44.99 -13.55
N SER A 164 3.38 -45.41 -12.53
CA SER A 164 3.96 -46.74 -12.37
C SER A 164 2.90 -47.79 -12.04
N LYS A 165 2.76 -48.80 -12.90
CA LYS A 165 2.07 -50.07 -12.59
C LYS A 165 2.83 -50.83 -11.50
N ARG A 166 2.21 -51.02 -10.33
CA ARG A 166 2.45 -52.19 -9.47
C ARG A 166 1.27 -53.15 -9.64
N LYS A 167 1.58 -54.37 -10.04
CA LYS A 167 0.71 -55.53 -9.95
C LYS A 167 1.51 -56.65 -9.32
#